data_AF-A0A378LP15-F1
#
_entry.id   AF-A0A378LP15-F1
#
_cell.length_a   1.000
_cell.length_b   1.000
_cell.length_c   1.000
_cell.angle_alpha   90.00
_cell.angle_beta   90.00
_cell.angle_gamma   90.00
#
_symmetry.space_group_name_H-M   'P 1'
#
loop_
_entity.id
_entity.type
_entity.pdbx_description
1 polymer ?
#
loop_
_entity_poly.entity_id
_entity_poly.type
_entity_poly.pdbx_seq_one_letter_code
_entity_poly.pdbx_strand_id
1 'polypeptide(L)'
;MPELSAPQSTIKSQSEAAEDKLKGLQKAKMDEERFIQELFAFFQKMQSSSLLNNQFATESQLNELAKDCGYQDLATALNTAKNSKGQTALVQALQGQEFSLANALLNYGAQYDSKAMAEYDLAIHSERGRQALQQQTITPPSADKYTPSESDKLHVVKEFGLVLGIEVTAVDGTESQRGHIGPTYNMMTDAVTSYGKETNKEPEKRDFKEISDAFAFAKKEANFQFSTPEGSPEAGKALSDRIKEGKITTVPTSCEGHVMGLSFVPVEGKSDKAYLVFTNRGEGAKKSDHGTQIYEVDKKDITPQFLNKMLNGHDKDLSHAEVMDQIHQVTKGKDPVATISQKSQKYDNCTIANTRANIHGVLLCQEANRKGGFENVDQNTKDAVKDRYKGFTDDMRGKKIQQLEKAIKNDPDNPDLINLAKGYVDSKPNSKFANTLKSVIPDTSEKSISMSSM
;
A
#
# COMPACT_ATOMS: atom_id res chain seq x y z
N MET A 1 -30.84 64.07 28.53
CA MET A 1 -30.62 63.44 27.22
C MET A 1 -29.99 62.07 27.47
N PRO A 2 -30.60 60.97 27.02
CA PRO A 2 -30.03 59.64 27.22
C PRO A 2 -28.88 59.39 26.23
N GLU A 3 -27.80 58.79 26.72
CA GLU A 3 -26.69 58.29 25.91
C GLU A 3 -27.17 57.16 24.99
N LEU A 4 -26.99 57.35 23.68
CA LEU A 4 -27.13 56.29 22.69
C LEU A 4 -25.77 55.57 22.58
N SER A 5 -25.64 54.43 23.24
CA SER A 5 -24.56 53.48 22.97
C SER A 5 -24.87 52.72 21.67
N ALA A 6 -24.02 52.86 20.65
CA ALA A 6 -24.12 52.07 19.43
C ALA A 6 -23.81 50.57 19.72
N PRO A 7 -24.52 49.62 19.08
CA PRO A 7 -24.22 48.20 19.23
C PRO A 7 -22.83 47.89 18.65
N GLN A 8 -22.02 47.17 19.42
CA GLN A 8 -20.75 46.62 18.94
C GLN A 8 -21.03 45.68 17.76
N SER A 9 -20.55 46.09 16.58
CA SER A 9 -20.61 45.30 15.36
C SER A 9 -19.68 44.09 15.45
N THR A 10 -20.24 42.90 15.66
CA THR A 10 -19.55 41.61 15.59
C THR A 10 -19.39 41.14 14.14
N ILE A 11 -18.76 41.96 13.29
CA ILE A 11 -18.30 41.49 11.98
C ILE A 11 -16.95 40.80 12.19
N LYS A 12 -16.98 39.48 12.48
CA LYS A 12 -15.76 38.66 12.46
C LYS A 12 -15.14 38.73 11.06
N SER A 13 -13.85 39.04 10.99
CA SER A 13 -13.12 39.07 9.72
C SER A 13 -13.04 37.65 9.12
N GLN A 14 -12.99 37.55 7.79
CA GLN A 14 -12.85 36.25 7.11
C GLN A 14 -11.58 35.48 7.54
N SER A 15 -10.54 36.17 8.00
CA SER A 15 -9.31 35.55 8.53
C SER A 15 -9.53 34.94 9.91
N GLU A 16 -10.24 35.61 10.82
CA GLU A 16 -10.55 35.06 12.15
C GLU A 16 -11.48 33.84 12.07
N ALA A 17 -12.46 33.88 11.16
CA ALA A 17 -13.32 32.72 10.89
C ALA A 17 -12.54 31.53 10.29
N ALA A 18 -11.53 31.80 9.45
CA ALA A 18 -10.66 30.76 8.88
C ALA A 18 -9.70 30.18 9.93
N GLU A 19 -9.15 31.00 10.84
CA GLU A 19 -8.30 30.56 11.94
C GLU A 19 -9.08 29.75 13.00
N ASP A 20 -10.29 30.19 13.38
CA ASP A 20 -11.17 29.45 14.28
C ASP A 20 -11.54 28.09 13.68
N LYS A 21 -11.82 28.04 12.36
CA LYS A 21 -12.09 26.79 11.64
C LYS A 21 -10.87 25.87 11.60
N LEU A 22 -9.67 26.41 11.39
CA LEU A 22 -8.43 25.63 11.39
C LEU A 22 -8.12 25.05 12.77
N LYS A 23 -8.27 25.84 13.85
CA LYS A 23 -8.12 25.38 15.23
C LYS A 23 -9.15 24.30 15.58
N GLY A 24 -10.39 24.47 15.13
CA GLY A 24 -11.44 23.45 15.28
C GLY A 24 -11.09 22.14 14.59
N LEU A 25 -10.58 22.19 13.36
CA LEU A 25 -10.13 21.01 12.61
C LEU A 25 -8.90 20.34 13.24
N GLN A 26 -7.97 21.12 13.77
CA GLN A 26 -6.79 20.59 14.48
C GLN A 26 -7.18 19.90 15.78
N LYS A 27 -8.10 20.49 16.54
CA LYS A 27 -8.63 19.89 17.76
C LYS A 27 -9.37 18.59 17.47
N ALA A 28 -10.25 18.56 16.47
CA ALA A 28 -10.96 17.34 16.06
C ALA A 28 -9.99 16.20 15.71
N LYS A 29 -8.93 16.48 14.94
CA LYS A 29 -7.91 15.48 14.62
C LYS A 29 -7.13 14.98 15.83
N MET A 30 -6.85 15.86 16.79
CA MET A 30 -6.20 15.45 18.04
C MET A 30 -7.13 14.56 18.87
N ASP A 31 -8.42 14.89 18.92
CA ASP A 31 -9.43 14.11 19.65
C ASP A 31 -9.66 12.73 18.99
N GLU A 32 -9.65 12.64 17.65
CA GLU A 32 -9.66 11.38 16.88
C GLU A 32 -8.47 10.47 17.23
N GLU A 33 -7.25 11.01 17.16
CA GLU A 33 -6.02 10.26 17.46
C GLU A 33 -5.97 9.85 18.94
N ARG A 34 -6.36 10.76 19.85
CA ARG A 34 -6.45 10.48 21.29
C ARG A 34 -7.43 9.36 21.58
N PHE A 35 -8.61 9.38 20.97
CA PHE A 35 -9.62 8.32 21.16
C PHE A 35 -9.04 6.95 20.78
N ILE A 36 -8.41 6.83 19.62
CA ILE A 36 -7.81 5.57 19.17
C ILE A 36 -6.71 5.10 20.14
N GLN A 37 -5.81 5.99 20.55
CA GLN A 37 -4.72 5.63 21.47
C GLN A 37 -5.25 5.15 22.84
N GLU A 38 -6.21 5.87 23.42
CA GLU A 38 -6.81 5.50 24.70
C GLU A 38 -7.64 4.21 24.59
N LEU A 39 -8.32 3.99 23.45
CA LEU A 39 -9.07 2.77 23.16
C LEU A 39 -8.16 1.53 23.12
N PHE A 40 -7.04 1.59 22.39
CA PHE A 40 -6.07 0.49 22.34
C PHE A 40 -5.42 0.25 23.70
N ALA A 41 -5.06 1.31 24.43
CA ALA A 41 -4.53 1.19 25.79
C ALA A 41 -5.55 0.56 26.75
N PHE A 42 -6.84 0.87 26.59
CA PHE A 42 -7.93 0.26 27.36
C PHE A 42 -8.03 -1.24 27.08
N PHE A 43 -8.02 -1.66 25.82
CA PHE A 43 -8.05 -3.08 25.46
C PHE A 43 -6.80 -3.85 25.90
N GLN A 44 -5.61 -3.25 25.80
CA GLN A 44 -4.38 -3.86 26.33
C GLN A 44 -4.46 -4.07 27.84
N LYS A 45 -4.96 -3.07 28.60
CA LYS A 45 -5.20 -3.23 30.04
C LYS A 45 -6.19 -4.35 30.32
N MET A 46 -7.30 -4.40 29.58
CA MET A 46 -8.31 -5.45 29.72
C MET A 46 -7.79 -6.86 29.40
N GLN A 47 -6.86 -7.01 28.46
CA GLN A 47 -6.22 -8.30 28.19
C GLN A 47 -5.23 -8.69 29.31
N SER A 48 -4.53 -7.72 29.88
CA SER A 48 -3.52 -7.94 30.93
C SER A 48 -4.10 -8.15 32.34
N SER A 49 -5.33 -7.72 32.58
CA SER A 49 -6.04 -7.87 33.85
C SER A 49 -7.25 -8.76 33.63
N SER A 50 -7.55 -9.71 34.51
CA SER A 50 -8.65 -10.68 34.39
C SER A 50 -10.06 -10.06 34.49
N LEU A 51 -10.25 -8.82 34.00
CA LEU A 51 -11.48 -8.03 33.96
C LEU A 51 -12.53 -8.56 32.95
N LEU A 52 -12.25 -9.67 32.27
CA LEU A 52 -13.17 -10.32 31.32
C LEU A 52 -14.55 -10.72 31.91
N ASN A 53 -14.72 -10.66 33.24
CA ASN A 53 -15.95 -11.11 33.89
C ASN A 53 -17.09 -10.07 33.96
N ASN A 54 -16.94 -8.83 33.44
CA ASN A 54 -18.02 -7.84 33.54
C ASN A 54 -18.19 -6.94 32.30
N GLN A 55 -18.75 -7.51 31.22
CA GLN A 55 -18.99 -6.83 29.93
C GLN A 55 -19.75 -5.49 30.06
N PHE A 56 -20.72 -5.37 30.98
CA PHE A 56 -21.49 -4.13 31.15
C PHE A 56 -20.66 -2.95 31.69
N ALA A 57 -19.73 -3.21 32.61
CA ALA A 57 -18.84 -2.17 33.13
C ALA A 57 -17.89 -1.65 32.03
N THR A 58 -17.46 -2.55 31.15
CA THR A 58 -16.58 -2.26 30.02
C THR A 58 -17.25 -1.35 28.99
N GLU A 59 -18.51 -1.63 28.63
CA GLU A 59 -19.25 -0.81 27.66
C GLU A 59 -19.51 0.62 28.19
N SER A 60 -19.79 0.76 29.49
CA SER A 60 -19.96 2.09 30.11
C SER A 60 -18.67 2.91 30.04
N GLN A 61 -17.52 2.30 30.38
CA GLN A 61 -16.22 2.97 30.34
C GLN A 61 -15.81 3.38 28.92
N LEU A 62 -16.08 2.54 27.93
CA LEU A 62 -15.83 2.86 26.52
C LEU A 62 -16.74 3.99 26.01
N ASN A 63 -18.01 4.03 26.44
CA ASN A 63 -18.92 5.12 26.11
C ASN A 63 -18.51 6.44 26.77
N GLU A 64 -18.00 6.41 28.00
CA GLU A 64 -17.42 7.58 28.66
C GLU A 64 -16.20 8.09 27.90
N LEU A 65 -15.28 7.19 27.51
CA LEU A 65 -14.13 7.54 26.69
C LEU A 65 -14.53 8.22 25.36
N ALA A 66 -15.54 7.67 24.66
CA ALA A 66 -16.04 8.27 23.42
C ALA A 66 -16.58 9.69 23.64
N LYS A 67 -17.35 9.90 24.72
CA LYS A 67 -17.90 11.22 25.07
C LYS A 67 -16.82 12.22 25.46
N ASP A 68 -15.80 11.78 26.20
CA ASP A 68 -14.66 12.59 26.61
C ASP A 68 -13.81 13.05 25.40
N CYS A 69 -13.83 12.27 24.32
CA CYS A 69 -13.23 12.61 23.03
C CYS A 69 -14.19 13.36 22.09
N GLY A 70 -15.36 13.79 22.56
CA GLY A 70 -16.28 14.65 21.82
C GLY A 70 -17.27 13.91 20.90
N TYR A 71 -17.41 12.59 21.02
CA TYR A 71 -18.39 11.80 20.27
C TYR A 71 -19.71 11.66 21.01
N GLN A 72 -20.80 11.51 20.27
CA GLN A 72 -22.14 11.29 20.85
C GLN A 72 -22.24 9.94 21.56
N ASP A 73 -21.65 8.90 20.97
CA ASP A 73 -21.67 7.52 21.43
C ASP A 73 -20.46 6.74 20.90
N LEU A 74 -20.22 5.57 21.50
CA LEU A 74 -19.11 4.70 21.15
C LEU A 74 -19.16 4.22 19.70
N ALA A 75 -20.33 3.82 19.20
CA ALA A 75 -20.46 3.32 17.83
C ALA A 75 -20.06 4.39 16.80
N THR A 76 -20.48 5.63 17.00
CA THR A 76 -20.09 6.77 16.16
C THR A 76 -18.58 6.98 16.21
N ALA A 77 -17.98 6.95 17.41
CA ALA A 77 -16.54 7.09 17.57
C ALA A 77 -15.77 5.99 16.83
N LEU A 78 -16.16 4.72 17.01
CA LEU A 78 -15.50 3.56 16.39
C LEU A 78 -15.53 3.60 14.85
N ASN A 79 -16.58 4.17 14.26
CA ASN A 79 -16.77 4.21 12.82
C ASN A 79 -16.27 5.49 12.14
N THR A 80 -15.97 6.54 12.90
CA THR A 80 -15.60 7.85 12.33
C THR A 80 -14.22 8.33 12.77
N ALA A 81 -13.77 7.98 13.97
CA ALA A 81 -12.44 8.33 14.45
C ALA A 81 -11.38 7.65 13.58
N LYS A 82 -10.41 8.45 13.12
CA LYS A 82 -9.33 7.98 12.28
C LYS A 82 -7.98 8.39 12.84
N ASN A 83 -7.02 7.48 12.78
CA ASN A 83 -5.65 7.81 13.17
C ASN A 83 -5.02 8.73 12.12
N SER A 84 -3.78 9.15 12.36
CA SER A 84 -2.98 9.96 11.45
C SER A 84 -2.84 9.37 10.03
N LYS A 85 -3.14 8.08 9.85
CA LYS A 85 -3.13 7.34 8.57
C LYS A 85 -4.51 7.25 7.92
N GLY A 86 -5.55 7.82 8.53
CA GLY A 86 -6.92 7.76 8.03
C GLY A 86 -7.61 6.41 8.30
N GLN A 87 -7.11 5.61 9.26
CA GLN A 87 -7.63 4.29 9.58
C GLN A 87 -8.50 4.33 10.84
N THR A 88 -9.63 3.64 10.81
CA THR A 88 -10.43 3.38 12.03
C THR A 88 -9.74 2.33 12.89
N ALA A 89 -10.19 2.18 14.15
CA ALA A 89 -9.66 1.18 15.06
C ALA A 89 -9.80 -0.25 14.49
N LEU A 90 -10.90 -0.55 13.78
CA LEU A 90 -11.12 -1.86 13.16
C LEU A 90 -10.11 -2.13 12.04
N VAL A 91 -9.84 -1.14 11.18
CA VAL A 91 -8.83 -1.24 10.12
C VAL A 91 -7.46 -1.54 10.72
N GLN A 92 -7.08 -0.82 11.78
CA GLN A 92 -5.80 -1.03 12.46
C GLN A 92 -5.69 -2.43 13.10
N ALA A 93 -6.74 -2.90 13.76
CA ALA A 93 -6.75 -4.24 14.37
C ALA A 93 -6.66 -5.35 13.31
N LEU A 94 -7.38 -5.22 12.19
CA LEU A 94 -7.31 -6.19 11.09
C LEU A 94 -5.94 -6.19 10.40
N GLN A 95 -5.36 -5.01 10.18
CA GLN A 95 -4.04 -4.87 9.57
C GLN A 95 -2.93 -5.52 10.42
N GLY A 96 -3.02 -5.41 11.75
CA GLY A 96 -2.14 -6.09 12.71
C GLY A 96 -2.54 -7.53 13.04
N GLN A 97 -3.50 -8.11 12.31
CA GLN A 97 -4.01 -9.47 12.52
C GLN A 97 -4.47 -9.76 13.96
N GLU A 98 -4.93 -8.73 14.68
CA GLU A 98 -5.42 -8.80 16.05
C GLU A 98 -6.91 -9.20 16.06
N PHE A 99 -7.21 -10.42 15.59
CA PHE A 99 -8.59 -10.85 15.32
C PHE A 99 -9.52 -10.79 16.54
N SER A 100 -9.03 -11.12 17.74
CA SER A 100 -9.82 -11.00 18.97
C SER A 100 -10.18 -9.54 19.30
N LEU A 101 -9.26 -8.60 19.06
CA LEU A 101 -9.53 -7.17 19.23
C LEU A 101 -10.51 -6.70 18.16
N ALA A 102 -10.29 -7.05 16.89
CA ALA A 102 -11.20 -6.72 15.80
C ALA A 102 -12.63 -7.20 16.10
N ASN A 103 -12.80 -8.42 16.62
CA ASN A 103 -14.10 -8.94 17.01
C ASN A 103 -14.72 -8.20 18.21
N ALA A 104 -13.90 -7.81 19.20
CA ALA A 104 -14.38 -6.98 20.29
C ALA A 104 -14.90 -5.62 19.77
N LEU A 105 -14.16 -4.97 18.87
CA LEU A 105 -14.58 -3.72 18.24
C LEU A 105 -15.91 -3.86 17.49
N LEU A 106 -16.10 -4.95 16.73
CA LEU A 106 -17.36 -5.26 16.06
C LEU A 106 -18.51 -5.43 17.05
N ASN A 107 -18.28 -6.15 18.16
CA ASN A 107 -19.28 -6.33 19.21
C ASN A 107 -19.68 -5.01 19.90
N TYR A 108 -18.79 -4.03 19.94
CA TYR A 108 -19.05 -2.68 20.45
C TYR A 108 -19.58 -1.69 19.39
N GLY A 109 -19.91 -2.17 18.18
CA GLY A 109 -20.59 -1.39 17.15
C GLY A 109 -19.69 -0.82 16.05
N ALA A 110 -18.41 -1.21 15.97
CA ALA A 110 -17.62 -0.96 14.77
C ALA A 110 -18.24 -1.70 13.56
N GLN A 111 -18.09 -1.14 12.37
CA GLN A 111 -18.63 -1.68 11.13
C GLN A 111 -17.53 -1.84 10.09
N TYR A 112 -17.73 -2.82 9.21
CA TYR A 112 -16.93 -3.00 8.02
C TYR A 112 -17.22 -1.89 7.00
N ASP A 113 -16.40 -0.84 6.99
CA ASP A 113 -16.31 0.06 5.85
C ASP A 113 -15.46 -0.56 4.72
N SER A 114 -15.31 0.14 3.59
CA SER A 114 -14.58 -0.40 2.44
C SER A 114 -13.12 -0.73 2.76
N LYS A 115 -12.44 0.06 3.62
CA LYS A 115 -11.07 -0.22 4.06
C LYS A 115 -11.01 -1.42 4.99
N ALA A 116 -11.92 -1.53 5.95
CA ALA A 116 -11.97 -2.65 6.87
C ALA A 116 -12.30 -3.96 6.14
N MET A 117 -13.16 -3.93 5.12
CA MET A 117 -13.40 -5.10 4.26
C MET A 117 -12.14 -5.51 3.50
N ALA A 118 -11.40 -4.55 2.95
CA ALA A 118 -10.15 -4.84 2.26
C ALA A 118 -9.08 -5.40 3.20
N GLU A 119 -8.92 -4.86 4.41
CA GLU A 119 -7.99 -5.42 5.40
C GLU A 119 -8.43 -6.78 5.90
N TYR A 120 -9.73 -7.00 6.09
CA TYR A 120 -10.26 -8.31 6.44
C TYR A 120 -9.90 -9.36 5.37
N ASP A 121 -10.20 -9.07 4.10
CA ASP A 121 -9.89 -9.94 2.96
C ASP A 121 -8.39 -10.26 2.89
N LEU A 122 -7.51 -9.26 3.09
CA LEU A 122 -6.07 -9.48 3.18
C LEU A 122 -5.68 -10.38 4.37
N ALA A 123 -6.16 -10.04 5.57
CA ALA A 123 -5.71 -10.62 6.82
C ALA A 123 -6.18 -12.07 7.01
N ILE A 124 -7.40 -12.42 6.59
CA ILE A 124 -7.95 -13.76 6.79
C ILE A 124 -7.17 -14.86 6.04
N HIS A 125 -6.41 -14.49 5.01
CA HIS A 125 -5.60 -15.43 4.24
C HIS A 125 -4.22 -15.69 4.86
N SER A 126 -3.84 -15.03 5.96
CA SER A 126 -2.62 -15.33 6.73
C SER A 126 -2.77 -16.60 7.60
N GLU A 127 -1.69 -17.07 8.22
CA GLU A 127 -1.77 -18.19 9.17
C GLU A 127 -2.70 -17.86 10.35
N ARG A 128 -2.53 -16.69 10.97
CA ARG A 128 -3.39 -16.23 12.08
C ARG A 128 -4.82 -16.04 11.62
N GLY A 129 -5.05 -15.55 10.41
CA GLY A 129 -6.38 -15.37 9.83
C GLY A 129 -7.12 -16.68 9.63
N ARG A 130 -6.44 -17.69 9.04
CA ARG A 130 -7.00 -19.04 8.88
C ARG A 130 -7.34 -19.67 10.24
N GLN A 131 -6.48 -19.49 11.25
CA GLN A 131 -6.74 -19.94 12.62
C GLN A 131 -7.93 -19.20 13.24
N ALA A 132 -8.03 -17.89 13.06
CA ALA A 132 -9.11 -17.07 13.60
C ALA A 132 -10.48 -17.47 13.04
N LEU A 133 -10.55 -17.81 11.75
CA LEU A 133 -11.78 -18.35 11.14
C LEU A 133 -12.16 -19.71 11.73
N GLN A 134 -11.19 -20.61 11.90
CA GLN A 134 -11.42 -21.93 12.50
C GLN A 134 -11.90 -21.84 13.96
N GLN A 135 -11.34 -20.89 14.71
CA GLN A 135 -11.66 -20.66 16.12
C GLN A 135 -12.83 -19.69 16.32
N GLN A 136 -13.39 -19.15 15.23
CA GLN A 136 -14.47 -18.15 15.25
C GLN A 136 -14.13 -16.92 16.12
N THR A 137 -12.86 -16.51 16.14
CA THR A 137 -12.41 -15.33 16.90
C THR A 137 -12.62 -14.03 16.15
N ILE A 138 -13.17 -14.08 14.93
CA ILE A 138 -13.59 -12.93 14.13
C ILE A 138 -14.90 -13.25 13.41
N THR A 139 -15.81 -12.28 13.43
CA THR A 139 -17.07 -12.36 12.68
C THR A 139 -16.84 -11.86 11.26
N PRO A 140 -17.16 -12.64 10.20
CA PRO A 140 -17.00 -12.18 8.83
C PRO A 140 -17.94 -11.01 8.50
N PRO A 141 -17.58 -10.14 7.53
CA PRO A 141 -18.53 -9.21 6.94
C PRO A 141 -19.76 -9.93 6.38
N SER A 142 -20.88 -9.23 6.28
CA SER A 142 -22.11 -9.82 5.76
C SER A 142 -21.97 -10.18 4.28
N ALA A 143 -22.48 -11.36 3.89
CA ALA A 143 -22.31 -11.93 2.55
C ALA A 143 -22.94 -11.09 1.42
N ASP A 144 -23.87 -10.18 1.75
CA ASP A 144 -24.48 -9.22 0.82
C ASP A 144 -23.58 -8.01 0.52
N LYS A 145 -22.53 -7.78 1.31
CA LYS A 145 -21.62 -6.62 1.21
C LYS A 145 -20.17 -6.98 0.93
N TYR A 146 -19.85 -8.27 0.97
CA TYR A 146 -18.48 -8.75 0.87
C TYR A 146 -18.35 -9.81 -0.22
N THR A 147 -17.52 -9.50 -1.19
CA THR A 147 -17.06 -10.43 -2.23
C THR A 147 -15.62 -10.80 -1.92
N PRO A 148 -15.33 -12.06 -1.52
CA PRO A 148 -13.96 -12.51 -1.31
C PRO A 148 -13.10 -12.35 -2.56
N SER A 149 -11.82 -12.01 -2.38
CA SER A 149 -10.87 -11.99 -3.50
C SER A 149 -10.67 -13.38 -4.11
N GLU A 150 -10.35 -13.39 -5.40
CA GLU A 150 -9.78 -14.57 -6.07
C GLU A 150 -8.27 -14.65 -5.79
N SER A 151 -7.70 -15.85 -5.70
CA SER A 151 -6.31 -16.03 -5.24
C SER A 151 -5.24 -15.52 -6.21
N ASP A 152 -5.55 -15.51 -7.51
CA ASP A 152 -4.62 -15.20 -8.60
C ASP A 152 -5.04 -13.99 -9.46
N LYS A 153 -6.19 -13.37 -9.14
CA LYS A 153 -6.77 -12.29 -9.93
C LYS A 153 -7.18 -11.10 -9.08
N LEU A 154 -7.02 -9.90 -9.62
CA LEU A 154 -7.50 -8.68 -9.00
C LEU A 154 -8.93 -8.38 -9.42
N HIS A 155 -9.70 -7.81 -8.49
CA HIS A 155 -10.91 -7.09 -8.84
C HIS A 155 -10.61 -5.95 -9.83
N VAL A 156 -11.54 -5.67 -10.75
CA VAL A 156 -11.34 -4.71 -11.85
C VAL A 156 -10.90 -3.33 -11.34
N VAL A 157 -11.53 -2.83 -10.26
CA VAL A 157 -11.13 -1.52 -9.70
C VAL A 157 -9.72 -1.50 -9.12
N LYS A 158 -9.24 -2.62 -8.57
CA LYS A 158 -7.87 -2.75 -8.08
C LYS A 158 -6.88 -2.82 -9.27
N GLU A 159 -7.25 -3.50 -10.34
CA GLU A 159 -6.41 -3.64 -11.54
C GLU A 159 -5.98 -2.28 -12.13
N PHE A 160 -6.91 -1.33 -12.16
CA PHE A 160 -6.66 0.04 -12.62
C PHE A 160 -6.18 0.96 -11.50
N GLY A 161 -6.86 0.93 -10.36
CA GLY A 161 -6.62 1.85 -9.24
C GLY A 161 -5.22 1.77 -8.67
N LEU A 162 -4.65 0.56 -8.53
CA LEU A 162 -3.31 0.37 -7.98
C LEU A 162 -2.22 1.00 -8.86
N VAL A 163 -2.32 0.85 -10.17
CA VAL A 163 -1.31 1.36 -11.13
C VAL A 163 -1.45 2.86 -11.33
N LEU A 164 -2.70 3.31 -11.53
CA LEU A 164 -3.02 4.69 -11.87
C LEU A 164 -3.08 5.60 -10.64
N GLY A 165 -3.19 5.03 -9.42
CA GLY A 165 -3.32 5.77 -8.16
C GLY A 165 -4.65 6.52 -8.11
N ILE A 166 -5.76 5.80 -8.29
CA ILE A 166 -7.12 6.35 -8.31
C ILE A 166 -7.92 5.69 -7.20
N GLU A 167 -8.33 6.46 -6.20
CA GLU A 167 -9.19 5.99 -5.10
C GLU A 167 -10.65 5.94 -5.58
N VAL A 168 -11.21 4.74 -5.67
CA VAL A 168 -12.63 4.49 -5.91
C VAL A 168 -13.06 3.27 -5.09
N THR A 169 -14.36 3.20 -4.82
CA THR A 169 -15.02 2.01 -4.29
C THR A 169 -15.99 1.52 -5.35
N ALA A 170 -15.87 0.23 -5.68
CA ALA A 170 -16.76 -0.43 -6.62
C ALA A 170 -18.19 -0.54 -6.07
N VAL A 171 -19.14 -0.85 -6.95
CA VAL A 171 -20.55 -1.06 -6.56
C VAL A 171 -20.70 -2.15 -5.49
N ASP A 172 -19.84 -3.17 -5.51
CA ASP A 172 -19.83 -4.26 -4.54
C ASP A 172 -19.11 -3.94 -3.22
N GLY A 173 -18.63 -2.70 -3.05
CA GLY A 173 -17.90 -2.27 -1.86
C GLY A 173 -16.37 -2.45 -1.93
N THR A 174 -15.84 -3.05 -3.00
CA THR A 174 -14.39 -3.28 -3.16
C THR A 174 -13.65 -1.97 -3.39
N GLU A 175 -12.68 -1.63 -2.54
CA GLU A 175 -11.80 -0.47 -2.76
C GLU A 175 -10.60 -0.77 -3.68
N SER A 176 -10.09 0.28 -4.32
CA SER A 176 -9.14 0.17 -5.43
C SER A 176 -7.66 0.21 -5.04
N GLN A 177 -7.31 0.50 -3.78
CA GLN A 177 -5.94 0.80 -3.36
C GLN A 177 -5.22 -0.30 -2.58
N ARG A 178 -5.92 -1.23 -1.93
CA ARG A 178 -5.30 -2.42 -1.29
C ARG A 178 -5.39 -3.64 -2.20
N GLY A 179 -4.34 -4.45 -2.27
CA GLY A 179 -4.37 -5.69 -3.06
C GLY A 179 -3.36 -6.71 -2.59
N HIS A 180 -3.67 -7.99 -2.79
CA HIS A 180 -2.80 -9.11 -2.41
C HIS A 180 -1.47 -9.12 -3.17
N ILE A 181 -0.41 -9.64 -2.54
CA ILE A 181 0.95 -9.73 -3.13
C ILE A 181 0.93 -10.52 -4.44
N GLY A 182 0.39 -11.74 -4.48
CA GLY A 182 0.42 -12.62 -5.66
C GLY A 182 -0.11 -11.95 -6.93
N PRO A 183 -1.39 -11.55 -6.98
CA PRO A 183 -1.96 -10.95 -8.19
C PRO A 183 -1.35 -9.58 -8.55
N THR A 184 -0.89 -8.78 -7.58
CA THR A 184 -0.19 -7.52 -7.87
C THR A 184 1.24 -7.75 -8.37
N TYR A 185 1.92 -8.77 -7.88
CA TYR A 185 3.24 -9.18 -8.35
C TYR A 185 3.17 -9.79 -9.76
N ASN A 186 2.08 -10.50 -10.07
CA ASN A 186 1.77 -10.95 -11.43
C ASN A 186 1.68 -9.77 -12.39
N MET A 187 0.88 -8.76 -12.04
CA MET A 187 0.76 -7.53 -12.84
C MET A 187 2.11 -6.81 -13.03
N MET A 188 2.95 -6.73 -11.98
CA MET A 188 4.29 -6.15 -12.10
C MET A 188 5.19 -6.97 -13.02
N THR A 189 5.14 -8.30 -12.92
CA THR A 189 5.89 -9.21 -13.78
C THR A 189 5.51 -9.00 -15.25
N ASP A 190 4.22 -8.88 -15.54
CA ASP A 190 3.72 -8.66 -16.91
C ASP A 190 4.13 -7.29 -17.44
N ALA A 191 4.05 -6.24 -16.61
CA ALA A 191 4.44 -4.87 -16.99
C ALA A 191 5.94 -4.79 -17.33
N VAL A 192 6.81 -5.34 -16.49
CA VAL A 192 8.26 -5.36 -16.72
C VAL A 192 8.60 -6.20 -17.95
N THR A 193 7.94 -7.34 -18.12
CA THR A 193 8.15 -8.23 -19.27
C THR A 193 7.73 -7.59 -20.58
N SER A 194 6.57 -6.93 -20.61
CA SER A 194 6.09 -6.19 -21.79
C SER A 194 7.05 -5.05 -22.13
N TYR A 195 7.45 -4.24 -21.14
CA TYR A 195 8.40 -3.14 -21.37
C TYR A 195 9.76 -3.64 -21.89
N GLY A 196 10.31 -4.70 -21.28
CA GLY A 196 11.59 -5.29 -21.71
C GLY A 196 11.57 -5.88 -23.12
N LYS A 197 10.41 -6.33 -23.61
CA LYS A 197 10.24 -6.81 -25.00
C LYS A 197 10.12 -5.67 -26.02
N GLU A 198 9.51 -4.56 -25.63
CA GLU A 198 9.18 -3.45 -26.52
C GLU A 198 10.25 -2.36 -26.56
N THR A 199 11.11 -2.27 -25.53
CA THR A 199 12.23 -1.34 -25.54
C THR A 199 13.35 -1.81 -26.46
N ASN A 200 13.84 -0.87 -27.28
CA ASN A 200 14.84 -1.13 -28.32
C ASN A 200 16.20 -0.47 -28.01
N LYS A 201 16.29 0.26 -26.89
CA LYS A 201 17.45 1.07 -26.54
C LYS A 201 18.40 0.30 -25.65
N GLU A 202 19.69 0.28 -25.97
CA GLU A 202 20.72 -0.22 -25.05
C GLU A 202 21.21 0.91 -24.13
N PRO A 203 21.59 0.63 -22.87
CA PRO A 203 21.59 -0.68 -22.20
C PRO A 203 20.21 -1.10 -21.64
N GLU A 204 19.19 -0.25 -21.76
CA GLU A 204 17.86 -0.42 -21.16
C GLU A 204 17.19 -1.77 -21.50
N LYS A 205 17.27 -2.22 -22.75
CA LYS A 205 16.74 -3.51 -23.20
C LYS A 205 17.32 -4.69 -22.43
N ARG A 206 18.64 -4.71 -22.25
CA ARG A 206 19.32 -5.75 -21.47
C ARG A 206 18.93 -5.68 -20.00
N ASP A 207 18.93 -4.47 -19.45
CA ASP A 207 18.61 -4.25 -18.04
C ASP A 207 17.20 -4.76 -17.70
N PHE A 208 16.19 -4.37 -18.49
CA PHE A 208 14.81 -4.81 -18.26
C PHE A 208 14.58 -6.29 -18.59
N LYS A 209 15.38 -6.90 -19.47
CA LYS A 209 15.35 -8.35 -19.69
C LYS A 209 15.78 -9.11 -18.43
N GLU A 210 16.85 -8.67 -17.75
CA GLU A 210 17.31 -9.29 -16.50
C GLU A 210 16.33 -9.07 -15.35
N ILE A 211 15.75 -7.88 -15.27
CA ILE A 211 14.71 -7.57 -14.26
C ILE A 211 13.46 -8.43 -14.52
N SER A 212 13.00 -8.56 -15.77
CA SER A 212 11.89 -9.43 -16.15
C SER A 212 12.15 -10.90 -15.77
N ASP A 213 13.35 -11.42 -16.03
CA ASP A 213 13.75 -12.76 -15.62
C ASP A 213 13.73 -12.93 -14.09
N ALA A 214 14.19 -11.93 -13.34
CA ALA A 214 14.15 -11.94 -11.89
C ALA A 214 12.70 -11.98 -11.34
N PHE A 215 11.79 -11.17 -11.90
CA PHE A 215 10.38 -11.17 -11.52
C PHE A 215 9.70 -12.50 -11.85
N ALA A 216 9.91 -13.02 -13.07
CA ALA A 216 9.32 -14.29 -13.50
C ALA A 216 9.81 -15.46 -12.64
N PHE A 217 11.10 -15.50 -12.31
CA PHE A 217 11.66 -16.50 -11.41
C PHE A 217 11.05 -16.40 -10.01
N ALA A 218 11.06 -15.21 -9.40
CA ALA A 218 10.53 -15.02 -8.06
C ALA A 218 9.02 -15.33 -7.96
N LYS A 219 8.24 -14.92 -8.96
CA LYS A 219 6.81 -15.26 -9.08
C LYS A 219 6.60 -16.77 -9.07
N LYS A 220 7.35 -17.50 -9.89
CA LYS A 220 7.25 -18.94 -10.03
C LYS A 220 7.64 -19.66 -8.74
N GLU A 221 8.80 -19.32 -8.17
CA GLU A 221 9.34 -20.04 -7.01
C GLU A 221 8.58 -19.71 -5.73
N ALA A 222 8.18 -18.44 -5.52
CA ALA A 222 7.39 -18.08 -4.34
C ALA A 222 5.94 -18.58 -4.42
N ASN A 223 5.40 -18.71 -5.64
CA ASN A 223 4.06 -19.22 -5.93
C ASN A 223 2.97 -18.62 -5.03
N PHE A 224 2.95 -17.29 -4.92
CA PHE A 224 1.99 -16.61 -4.05
C PHE A 224 0.55 -16.91 -4.45
N GLN A 225 -0.23 -17.42 -3.49
CA GLN A 225 -1.69 -17.42 -3.52
C GLN A 225 -2.15 -16.36 -2.53
N PHE A 226 -2.97 -15.39 -2.97
CA PHE A 226 -3.24 -14.20 -2.18
C PHE A 226 -1.93 -13.52 -1.74
N SER A 227 -1.64 -13.44 -0.45
CA SER A 227 -0.40 -12.90 0.12
C SER A 227 0.43 -13.96 0.86
N THR A 228 0.16 -15.23 0.57
CA THR A 228 0.82 -16.39 1.17
C THR A 228 1.75 -17.06 0.15
N PRO A 229 3.06 -17.21 0.43
CA PRO A 229 4.02 -17.79 -0.49
C PRO A 229 3.99 -19.33 -0.44
N GLU A 230 3.09 -19.97 -1.19
CA GLU A 230 2.90 -21.43 -1.19
C GLU A 230 4.13 -22.24 -1.61
N GLY A 231 5.14 -21.61 -2.22
CA GLY A 231 6.42 -22.24 -2.53
C GLY A 231 7.39 -22.30 -1.35
N SER A 232 7.05 -21.73 -0.20
CA SER A 232 7.91 -21.77 1.00
C SER A 232 7.84 -23.14 1.70
N PRO A 233 8.96 -23.68 2.21
CA PRO A 233 10.28 -23.05 2.33
C PRO A 233 11.24 -23.23 1.13
N GLU A 234 10.90 -24.02 0.12
CA GLU A 234 11.78 -24.33 -1.02
C GLU A 234 12.14 -23.07 -1.84
N ALA A 235 11.20 -22.12 -1.93
CA ALA A 235 11.39 -20.82 -2.55
C ALA A 235 12.61 -20.08 -1.99
N GLY A 236 12.78 -20.06 -0.66
CA GLY A 236 13.93 -19.43 -0.02
C GLY A 236 15.26 -20.04 -0.46
N LYS A 237 15.31 -21.36 -0.65
CA LYS A 237 16.50 -22.04 -1.17
C LYS A 237 16.76 -21.64 -2.63
N ALA A 238 15.75 -21.72 -3.49
CA ALA A 238 15.88 -21.40 -4.92
C ALA A 238 16.34 -19.95 -5.14
N LEU A 239 15.77 -19.00 -4.39
CA LEU A 239 16.16 -17.59 -4.44
C LEU A 239 17.59 -17.38 -3.92
N SER A 240 18.01 -18.05 -2.84
CA SER A 240 19.38 -17.99 -2.32
C SER A 240 20.39 -18.52 -3.36
N ASP A 241 20.08 -19.66 -3.99
CA ASP A 241 20.95 -20.27 -4.97
C ASP A 241 21.11 -19.36 -6.20
N ARG A 242 20.01 -18.75 -6.68
CA ARG A 242 20.05 -17.75 -7.75
C ARG A 242 20.94 -16.53 -7.43
N ILE A 243 20.91 -16.05 -6.18
CA ILE A 243 21.77 -14.94 -5.73
C ILE A 243 23.25 -15.37 -5.72
N LYS A 244 23.53 -16.60 -5.26
CA LYS A 244 24.89 -17.17 -5.26
C LYS A 244 25.45 -17.31 -6.68
N GLU A 245 24.61 -17.71 -7.64
CA GLU A 245 24.91 -17.74 -9.07
C GLU A 245 25.17 -16.35 -9.69
N GLY A 246 24.97 -15.26 -8.94
CA GLY A 246 25.21 -13.90 -9.42
C GLY A 246 24.12 -13.39 -10.37
N LYS A 247 22.89 -13.90 -10.24
CA LYS A 247 21.74 -13.41 -11.00
C LYS A 247 20.96 -12.39 -10.17
N ILE A 248 20.34 -11.43 -10.85
CA ILE A 248 19.40 -10.51 -10.19
C ILE A 248 18.23 -11.31 -9.64
N THR A 249 17.87 -11.04 -8.39
CA THR A 249 16.78 -11.71 -7.68
C THR A 249 15.91 -10.66 -7.03
N THR A 250 14.61 -10.76 -7.22
CA THR A 250 13.59 -9.93 -6.57
C THR A 250 12.92 -10.75 -5.48
N VAL A 251 12.51 -10.12 -4.38
CA VAL A 251 11.86 -10.77 -3.25
C VAL A 251 10.67 -9.91 -2.84
N PRO A 252 9.43 -10.36 -3.05
CA PRO A 252 8.26 -9.72 -2.44
C PRO A 252 8.40 -9.77 -0.92
N THR A 253 8.36 -8.63 -0.25
CA THR A 253 8.47 -8.54 1.22
C THR A 253 7.31 -7.75 1.77
N SER A 254 6.80 -8.13 2.93
CA SER A 254 5.70 -7.43 3.59
C SER A 254 5.87 -7.38 5.12
N CYS A 255 5.14 -6.47 5.75
CA CYS A 255 4.94 -6.37 7.19
C CYS A 255 3.60 -5.70 7.45
N GLU A 256 2.82 -6.14 8.45
CA GLU A 256 1.59 -5.46 8.90
C GLU A 256 0.70 -4.95 7.73
N GLY A 257 0.39 -5.80 6.76
CA GLY A 257 -0.43 -5.42 5.58
C GLY A 257 0.22 -4.43 4.59
N HIS A 258 1.48 -4.03 4.79
CA HIS A 258 2.27 -3.22 3.88
C HIS A 258 3.28 -4.06 3.11
N VAL A 259 3.51 -3.72 1.84
CA VAL A 259 4.49 -4.41 0.98
C VAL A 259 5.66 -3.49 0.69
N MET A 260 6.88 -4.00 0.84
CA MET A 260 8.15 -3.34 0.56
C MET A 260 8.81 -3.98 -0.68
N GLY A 261 9.75 -3.26 -1.28
CA GLY A 261 10.58 -3.81 -2.34
C GLY A 261 11.90 -4.33 -1.79
N LEU A 262 12.27 -5.57 -2.13
CA LEU A 262 13.59 -6.12 -1.86
C LEU A 262 14.15 -6.78 -3.12
N SER A 263 15.39 -6.48 -3.45
CA SER A 263 16.12 -7.13 -4.54
C SER A 263 17.59 -7.31 -4.22
N PHE A 264 18.23 -8.23 -4.93
CA PHE A 264 19.65 -8.51 -4.89
C PHE A 264 20.23 -8.41 -6.30
N VAL A 265 21.30 -7.65 -6.47
CA VAL A 265 22.01 -7.46 -7.73
C VAL A 265 23.47 -7.90 -7.53
N PRO A 266 24.09 -8.67 -8.42
CA PRO A 266 25.52 -9.01 -8.29
C PRO A 266 26.40 -7.75 -8.27
N VAL A 267 27.53 -7.80 -7.56
CA VAL A 267 28.56 -6.75 -7.63
C VAL A 267 29.63 -7.20 -8.62
N GLU A 268 29.83 -6.43 -9.69
CA GLU A 268 30.82 -6.75 -10.72
C GLU A 268 32.23 -6.81 -10.11
N GLY A 269 33.01 -7.84 -10.47
CA GLY A 269 34.34 -8.05 -9.91
C GLY A 269 34.40 -8.58 -8.47
N LYS A 270 33.27 -8.74 -7.76
CA LYS A 270 33.21 -9.29 -6.39
C LYS A 270 32.23 -10.46 -6.29
N SER A 271 32.71 -11.67 -6.53
CA SER A 271 31.86 -12.87 -6.62
C SER A 271 31.13 -13.25 -5.32
N ASP A 272 31.65 -12.84 -4.17
CA ASP A 272 31.11 -13.05 -2.83
C ASP A 272 30.13 -11.96 -2.36
N LYS A 273 29.92 -10.90 -3.16
CA LYS A 273 29.09 -9.74 -2.80
C LYS A 273 27.84 -9.60 -3.65
N ALA A 274 26.82 -9.00 -3.06
CA ALA A 274 25.63 -8.52 -3.76
C ALA A 274 25.27 -7.12 -3.27
N TYR A 275 24.65 -6.32 -4.13
CA TYR A 275 23.89 -5.15 -3.70
C TYR A 275 22.51 -5.59 -3.21
N LEU A 276 22.19 -5.31 -1.94
CA LEU A 276 20.84 -5.40 -1.40
C LEU A 276 20.13 -4.07 -1.68
N VAL A 277 19.03 -4.11 -2.43
CA VAL A 277 18.19 -2.97 -2.79
C VAL A 277 16.89 -3.05 -2.01
N PHE A 278 16.75 -2.26 -0.95
CA PHE A 278 15.56 -2.20 -0.11
C PHE A 278 14.76 -0.94 -0.42
N THR A 279 13.43 -1.03 -0.48
CA THR A 279 12.57 0.10 -0.81
C THR A 279 11.34 0.14 0.08
N ASN A 280 11.23 1.22 0.86
CA ASN A 280 10.03 1.58 1.58
C ASN A 280 9.68 3.05 1.31
N ARG A 281 8.56 3.27 0.62
CA ARG A 281 7.95 4.60 0.40
C ARG A 281 6.64 4.76 1.18
N GLY A 282 6.23 3.71 1.90
CA GLY A 282 5.06 3.69 2.76
C GLY A 282 5.43 4.11 4.18
N GLU A 283 4.63 3.68 5.14
CA GLU A 283 4.77 4.04 6.54
C GLU A 283 5.92 3.29 7.23
N GLY A 284 6.39 3.80 8.37
CA GLY A 284 7.49 3.22 9.17
C GLY A 284 8.88 3.76 8.85
N ALA A 285 9.12 4.25 7.64
CA ALA A 285 10.38 4.93 7.31
C ALA A 285 10.37 6.38 7.85
N LYS A 286 11.49 6.86 8.41
CA LYS A 286 11.62 8.28 8.74
C LYS A 286 11.51 9.10 7.45
N LYS A 287 11.09 10.37 7.52
CA LYS A 287 11.01 11.23 6.31
C LYS A 287 12.33 11.31 5.52
N SER A 288 13.47 11.17 6.20
CA SER A 288 14.81 11.08 5.60
C SER A 288 15.09 9.77 4.87
N ASP A 289 14.34 8.72 5.20
CA ASP A 289 14.60 7.33 4.81
C ASP A 289 13.58 6.83 3.76
N HIS A 290 12.63 7.68 3.36
CA HIS A 290 11.68 7.38 2.28
C HIS A 290 12.40 7.16 0.95
N GLY A 291 12.22 5.97 0.39
CA GLY A 291 12.70 5.63 -0.94
C GLY A 291 13.47 4.32 -0.97
N THR A 292 14.56 4.31 -1.73
CA THR A 292 15.37 3.11 -1.94
C THR A 292 16.74 3.28 -1.32
N GLN A 293 17.12 2.33 -0.48
CA GLN A 293 18.46 2.20 0.12
C GLN A 293 19.18 1.03 -0.52
N ILE A 294 20.45 1.22 -0.85
CA ILE A 294 21.28 0.22 -1.53
C ILE A 294 22.50 -0.07 -0.65
N TYR A 295 22.73 -1.33 -0.31
CA TYR A 295 23.84 -1.78 0.55
C TYR A 295 24.70 -2.78 -0.19
N GLU A 296 26.01 -2.77 0.01
CA GLU A 296 26.88 -3.90 -0.39
C GLU A 296 26.96 -4.92 0.75
N VAL A 297 26.52 -6.16 0.50
CA VAL A 297 26.41 -7.23 1.51
C VAL A 297 27.12 -8.51 1.06
N ASP A 298 27.46 -9.39 2.01
CA ASP A 298 28.06 -10.70 1.69
C ASP A 298 26.96 -11.69 1.28
N LYS A 299 27.14 -12.39 0.16
CA LYS A 299 26.18 -13.40 -0.31
C LYS A 299 25.98 -14.55 0.66
N LYS A 300 26.99 -14.84 1.49
CA LYS A 300 26.91 -15.90 2.52
C LYS A 300 25.89 -15.60 3.63
N ASP A 301 25.58 -14.31 3.85
CA ASP A 301 24.62 -13.88 4.88
C ASP A 301 23.18 -13.90 4.33
N ILE A 302 23.02 -14.01 3.01
CA ILE A 302 21.73 -14.14 2.34
C ILE A 302 21.34 -15.63 2.31
N THR A 303 20.80 -16.10 3.44
CA THR A 303 20.45 -17.52 3.65
C THR A 303 19.03 -17.84 3.18
N PRO A 304 18.72 -19.14 2.91
CA PRO A 304 17.34 -19.56 2.67
C PRO A 304 16.37 -19.18 3.80
N GLN A 305 16.82 -19.23 5.05
CA GLN A 305 16.03 -18.84 6.21
C GLN A 305 15.69 -17.35 6.21
N PHE A 306 16.67 -16.50 5.92
CA PHE A 306 16.44 -15.07 5.73
C PHE A 306 15.41 -14.83 4.61
N LEU A 307 15.58 -15.46 3.44
CA LEU A 307 14.66 -15.26 2.31
C LEU A 307 13.25 -15.75 2.60
N ASN A 308 13.09 -16.90 3.27
CA ASN A 308 11.77 -17.39 3.67
C ASN A 308 11.10 -16.45 4.67
N LYS A 309 11.82 -15.90 5.66
CA LYS A 309 11.26 -14.88 6.55
C LYS A 309 10.76 -13.67 5.78
N MET A 310 11.56 -13.16 4.84
CA MET A 310 11.20 -11.99 4.04
C MET A 310 9.98 -12.26 3.13
N LEU A 311 9.87 -13.45 2.53
CA LEU A 311 8.70 -13.86 1.73
C LEU A 311 7.43 -13.99 2.57
N ASN A 312 7.54 -14.48 3.80
CA ASN A 312 6.42 -14.82 4.68
C ASN A 312 5.97 -13.66 5.57
N GLY A 313 6.36 -12.43 5.26
CA GLY A 313 6.06 -11.23 6.05
C GLY A 313 4.58 -11.10 6.44
N HIS A 314 3.67 -11.19 5.46
CA HIS A 314 2.23 -11.13 5.70
C HIS A 314 1.69 -12.41 6.35
N ASP A 315 2.02 -13.59 5.81
CA ASP A 315 1.48 -14.87 6.31
C ASP A 315 1.84 -15.12 7.79
N LYS A 316 3.01 -14.62 8.24
CA LYS A 316 3.53 -14.75 9.61
C LYS A 316 3.38 -13.49 10.45
N ASP A 317 2.74 -12.45 9.93
CA ASP A 317 2.49 -11.19 10.62
C ASP A 317 3.75 -10.51 11.17
N LEU A 318 4.78 -10.38 10.34
CA LEU A 318 6.01 -9.69 10.72
C LEU A 318 5.72 -8.19 10.88
N SER A 319 6.26 -7.63 11.96
CA SER A 319 6.28 -6.19 12.19
C SER A 319 7.32 -5.48 11.31
N HIS A 320 7.18 -4.16 11.15
CA HIS A 320 8.19 -3.36 10.46
C HIS A 320 9.58 -3.48 11.13
N ALA A 321 9.62 -3.50 12.47
CA ALA A 321 10.86 -3.62 13.23
C ALA A 321 11.57 -4.96 12.95
N GLU A 322 10.83 -6.07 12.92
CA GLU A 322 11.39 -7.39 12.61
C GLU A 322 11.95 -7.45 11.19
N VAL A 323 11.26 -6.86 10.21
CA VAL A 323 11.77 -6.75 8.83
C VAL A 323 13.07 -5.95 8.80
N MET A 324 13.11 -4.79 9.48
CA MET A 324 14.33 -3.97 9.54
C MET A 324 15.46 -4.69 10.27
N ASP A 325 15.18 -5.49 11.30
CA ASP A 325 16.18 -6.32 11.97
C ASP A 325 16.75 -7.38 11.03
N GLN A 326 15.93 -8.00 10.18
CA GLN A 326 16.44 -8.91 9.14
C GLN A 326 17.38 -8.18 8.17
N ILE A 327 17.03 -6.96 7.74
CA ILE A 327 17.90 -6.14 6.89
C ILE A 327 19.19 -5.77 7.62
N HIS A 328 19.12 -5.36 8.89
CA HIS A 328 20.30 -5.02 9.69
C HIS A 328 21.25 -6.21 9.91
N GLN A 329 20.71 -7.42 10.07
CA GLN A 329 21.52 -8.64 10.20
C GLN A 329 22.36 -8.90 8.94
N VAL A 330 21.78 -8.75 7.75
CA VAL A 330 22.50 -8.98 6.47
C VAL A 330 23.43 -7.82 6.12
N THR A 331 23.04 -6.58 6.44
CA THR A 331 23.86 -5.38 6.20
C THR A 331 24.94 -5.17 7.26
N LYS A 332 24.87 -5.87 8.39
CA LYS A 332 25.77 -5.75 9.56
C LYS A 332 25.81 -4.31 10.11
N GLY A 333 24.67 -3.62 10.03
CA GLY A 333 24.53 -2.23 10.47
C GLY A 333 25.36 -1.22 9.67
N LYS A 334 25.84 -1.58 8.46
CA LYS A 334 26.56 -0.65 7.59
C LYS A 334 25.60 0.33 6.93
N ASP A 335 26.09 1.54 6.68
CA ASP A 335 25.36 2.55 5.91
C ASP A 335 25.13 2.10 4.45
N PRO A 336 24.05 2.57 3.81
CA PRO A 336 23.84 2.36 2.38
C PRO A 336 25.00 2.94 1.55
N VAL A 337 25.46 2.21 0.53
CA VAL A 337 26.41 2.71 -0.48
C VAL A 337 25.76 3.73 -1.42
N ALA A 338 24.42 3.69 -1.54
CA ALA A 338 23.65 4.70 -2.25
C ALA A 338 22.22 4.78 -1.70
N THR A 339 21.60 5.95 -1.85
CA THR A 339 20.19 6.19 -1.53
C THR A 339 19.52 6.94 -2.67
N ILE A 340 18.29 6.56 -3.00
CA ILE A 340 17.43 7.26 -3.96
C ILE A 340 16.23 7.82 -3.18
N SER A 341 16.23 9.14 -2.99
CA SER A 341 15.09 9.81 -2.39
C SER A 341 13.87 9.73 -3.31
N GLN A 342 12.78 9.18 -2.80
CA GLN A 342 11.51 9.08 -3.52
C GLN A 342 10.40 9.66 -2.65
N LYS A 343 9.40 10.26 -3.29
CA LYS A 343 8.25 10.82 -2.55
C LYS A 343 7.53 9.72 -1.78
N SER A 344 7.03 10.04 -0.59
CA SER A 344 6.13 9.17 0.15
C SER A 344 4.95 8.78 -0.72
N GLN A 345 4.46 7.57 -0.51
CA GLN A 345 3.30 7.08 -1.22
C GLN A 345 2.04 7.70 -0.60
N LYS A 346 1.22 8.35 -1.43
CA LYS A 346 -0.01 9.02 -1.00
C LYS A 346 -1.17 8.04 -0.77
N TYR A 347 -1.14 6.91 -1.48
CA TYR A 347 -2.25 5.96 -1.57
C TYR A 347 -1.83 4.61 -0.99
N ASP A 348 -2.79 3.80 -0.56
CA ASP A 348 -2.58 2.48 0.06
C ASP A 348 -2.05 1.38 -0.90
N ASN A 349 -1.54 1.73 -2.08
CA ASN A 349 -1.08 0.83 -3.16
C ASN A 349 0.40 0.39 -3.05
N CYS A 350 0.90 0.15 -1.84
CA CYS A 350 2.31 -0.16 -1.58
C CYS A 350 2.83 -1.38 -2.36
N THR A 351 1.95 -2.35 -2.66
CA THR A 351 2.24 -3.58 -3.43
C THR A 351 2.77 -3.29 -4.83
N ILE A 352 2.27 -2.24 -5.49
CA ILE A 352 2.77 -1.76 -6.78
C ILE A 352 3.81 -0.66 -6.57
N ALA A 353 3.55 0.28 -5.65
CA ALA A 353 4.36 1.49 -5.53
C ALA A 353 5.80 1.22 -5.08
N ASN A 354 6.02 0.31 -4.14
CA ASN A 354 7.35 -0.04 -3.64
C ASN A 354 8.07 -1.00 -4.59
N THR A 355 7.37 -2.01 -5.11
CA THR A 355 7.90 -2.94 -6.12
C THR A 355 8.37 -2.20 -7.37
N ARG A 356 7.56 -1.26 -7.88
CA ARG A 356 7.93 -0.39 -9.01
C ARG A 356 9.10 0.51 -8.66
N ALA A 357 9.13 1.11 -7.46
CA ALA A 357 10.22 1.99 -7.05
C ALA A 357 11.56 1.25 -6.87
N ASN A 358 11.52 -0.01 -6.44
CA ASN A 358 12.70 -0.86 -6.26
C ASN A 358 13.46 -1.12 -7.57
N ILE A 359 12.75 -1.21 -8.70
CA ILE A 359 13.34 -1.30 -10.05
C ILE A 359 14.30 -0.13 -10.31
N HIS A 360 14.01 1.07 -9.79
CA HIS A 360 14.92 2.21 -9.94
C HIS A 360 16.28 1.95 -9.26
N GLY A 361 16.27 1.30 -8.08
CA GLY A 361 17.50 0.90 -7.39
C GLY A 361 18.24 -0.22 -8.14
N VAL A 362 17.52 -1.20 -8.68
CA VAL A 362 18.13 -2.28 -9.49
C VAL A 362 18.83 -1.72 -10.73
N LEU A 363 18.18 -0.79 -11.45
CA LEU A 363 18.77 -0.10 -12.60
C LEU A 363 20.02 0.71 -12.21
N LEU A 364 20.02 1.33 -11.03
CA LEU A 364 21.18 2.07 -10.53
C LEU A 364 22.35 1.14 -10.19
N CYS A 365 22.09 -0.04 -9.60
CA CYS A 365 23.11 -1.06 -9.36
C CYS A 365 23.71 -1.60 -10.67
N GLN A 366 22.89 -1.88 -11.68
CA GLN A 366 23.37 -2.30 -13.01
C GLN A 366 24.26 -1.23 -13.64
N GLU A 367 23.91 0.04 -13.50
CA GLU A 367 24.74 1.14 -13.99
C GLU A 367 26.04 1.32 -13.19
N ALA A 368 25.99 1.19 -11.86
CA ALA A 368 27.17 1.22 -11.01
C ALA A 368 28.17 0.12 -11.41
N ASN A 369 27.70 -1.09 -11.70
CA ASN A 369 28.55 -2.17 -12.22
C ASN A 369 29.23 -1.80 -13.54
N ARG A 370 28.50 -1.21 -14.50
CA ARG A 370 29.09 -0.72 -15.76
C ARG A 370 30.13 0.39 -15.56
N LYS A 371 30.01 1.16 -14.49
CA LYS A 371 30.95 2.22 -14.10
C LYS A 371 32.08 1.73 -13.19
N GLY A 372 32.12 0.44 -12.85
CA GLY A 372 33.13 -0.15 -11.97
C GLY A 372 32.92 0.09 -10.48
N GLY A 373 31.75 0.58 -10.06
CA GLY A 373 31.42 0.84 -8.65
C GLY A 373 30.57 2.09 -8.44
N PHE A 374 29.98 2.23 -7.25
CA PHE A 374 29.14 3.37 -6.89
C PHE A 374 29.92 4.67 -6.73
N GLU A 375 31.21 4.60 -6.42
CA GLU A 375 32.13 5.73 -6.35
C GLU A 375 32.29 6.46 -7.69
N ASN A 376 31.98 5.79 -8.80
CA ASN A 376 32.05 6.34 -10.16
C ASN A 376 30.67 6.77 -10.71
N VAL A 377 29.62 6.73 -9.87
CA VAL A 377 28.25 7.11 -10.26
C VAL A 377 27.99 8.57 -9.91
N ASP A 378 28.13 9.44 -10.92
CA ASP A 378 27.84 10.88 -10.81
C ASP A 378 26.34 11.21 -10.95
N GLN A 379 26.00 12.49 -10.81
CA GLN A 379 24.61 12.96 -10.91
C GLN A 379 24.02 12.76 -12.31
N ASN A 380 24.81 12.94 -13.38
CA ASN A 380 24.37 12.71 -14.75
C ASN A 380 23.97 11.25 -14.97
N THR A 381 24.75 10.31 -14.40
CA THR A 381 24.45 8.88 -14.43
C THR A 381 23.15 8.57 -13.69
N LYS A 382 22.95 9.17 -12.50
CA LYS A 382 21.70 9.04 -11.73
C LYS A 382 20.49 9.57 -12.51
N ASP A 383 20.62 10.70 -13.19
CA ASP A 383 19.54 11.28 -13.97
C ASP A 383 19.20 10.43 -15.21
N ALA A 384 20.21 9.89 -15.91
CA ALA A 384 19.99 8.96 -17.01
C ALA A 384 19.29 7.66 -16.56
N VAL A 385 19.68 7.09 -15.41
CA VAL A 385 19.00 5.94 -14.79
C VAL A 385 17.55 6.27 -14.45
N LYS A 386 17.32 7.46 -13.87
CA LYS A 386 15.99 7.94 -13.50
C LYS A 386 15.08 8.13 -14.71
N ASP A 387 15.62 8.57 -15.84
CA ASP A 387 14.84 8.74 -17.08
C ASP A 387 14.45 7.39 -17.68
N ARG A 388 15.32 6.39 -17.65
CA ARG A 388 14.96 4.99 -18.01
C ARG A 388 13.86 4.44 -17.10
N TYR A 389 14.00 4.63 -15.79
CA TYR A 389 12.96 4.27 -14.82
C TYR A 389 11.63 4.96 -15.13
N LYS A 390 11.64 6.27 -15.41
CA LYS A 390 10.43 7.02 -15.78
C LYS A 390 9.80 6.49 -17.07
N GLY A 391 10.61 6.16 -18.08
CA GLY A 391 10.15 5.53 -19.33
C GLY A 391 9.29 4.30 -19.06
N PHE A 392 9.77 3.38 -18.22
CA PHE A 392 9.00 2.22 -17.77
C PHE A 392 7.71 2.62 -17.04
N THR A 393 7.78 3.55 -16.08
CA THR A 393 6.56 3.92 -15.34
C THR A 393 5.52 4.64 -16.21
N ASP A 394 5.94 5.38 -17.22
CA ASP A 394 5.08 6.05 -18.17
C ASP A 394 4.42 5.06 -19.13
N ASP A 395 5.17 4.07 -19.61
CA ASP A 395 4.64 2.97 -20.41
C ASP A 395 3.58 2.18 -19.65
N MET A 396 3.89 1.78 -18.41
CA MET A 396 2.96 1.05 -17.54
C MET A 396 1.64 1.83 -17.34
N ARG A 397 1.72 3.15 -17.10
CA ARG A 397 0.52 4.01 -16.97
C ARG A 397 -0.22 4.12 -18.30
N GLY A 398 0.49 4.39 -19.40
CA GLY A 398 -0.11 4.58 -20.72
C GLY A 398 -0.88 3.34 -21.17
N LYS A 399 -0.29 2.15 -21.03
CA LYS A 399 -0.96 0.88 -21.34
C LYS A 399 -2.17 0.64 -20.46
N LYS A 400 -2.09 0.93 -19.16
CA LYS A 400 -3.22 0.76 -18.25
C LYS A 400 -4.38 1.73 -18.59
N ILE A 401 -4.08 2.94 -19.05
CA ILE A 401 -5.09 3.88 -19.57
C ILE A 401 -5.75 3.34 -20.85
N GLN A 402 -4.97 2.84 -21.81
CA GLN A 402 -5.50 2.25 -23.05
C GLN A 402 -6.37 1.02 -22.75
N GLN A 403 -5.98 0.20 -21.77
CA GLN A 403 -6.78 -0.93 -21.31
C GLN A 403 -8.11 -0.46 -20.70
N LEU A 404 -8.11 0.60 -19.89
CA LEU A 404 -9.33 1.16 -19.30
C LEU A 404 -10.25 1.73 -20.39
N GLU A 405 -9.70 2.49 -21.33
CA GLU A 405 -10.44 3.01 -22.49
C GLU A 405 -11.11 1.88 -23.28
N LYS A 406 -10.36 0.81 -23.58
CA LYS A 406 -10.88 -0.36 -24.28
C LYS A 406 -11.96 -1.09 -23.47
N ALA A 407 -11.78 -1.23 -22.16
CA ALA A 407 -12.76 -1.86 -21.28
C ALA A 407 -14.08 -1.07 -21.28
N ILE A 408 -14.02 0.27 -21.18
CA ILE A 408 -15.21 1.14 -21.25
C ILE A 408 -15.89 1.03 -22.61
N LYS A 409 -15.15 1.00 -23.72
CA LYS A 409 -15.75 0.83 -25.06
C LYS A 409 -16.46 -0.52 -25.22
N ASN A 410 -15.96 -1.55 -24.55
CA ASN A 410 -16.55 -2.89 -24.59
C ASN A 410 -17.77 -3.03 -23.67
N ASP A 411 -17.79 -2.30 -22.54
CA ASP A 411 -18.85 -2.32 -21.55
C ASP A 411 -19.15 -0.87 -21.07
N PRO A 412 -19.84 -0.07 -21.92
CA PRO A 412 -19.98 1.38 -21.72
C PRO A 412 -20.90 1.76 -20.56
N ASP A 413 -21.75 0.85 -20.09
CA ASP A 413 -22.67 1.10 -18.99
C ASP A 413 -22.10 0.66 -17.62
N ASN A 414 -20.85 0.17 -17.58
CA ASN A 414 -20.21 -0.28 -16.36
C ASN A 414 -19.86 0.90 -15.43
N PRO A 415 -20.52 1.02 -14.26
CA PRO A 415 -20.31 2.16 -13.37
C PRO A 415 -18.89 2.19 -12.77
N ASP A 416 -18.28 1.04 -12.52
CA ASP A 416 -16.93 0.96 -11.94
C ASP A 416 -15.88 1.46 -12.93
N LEU A 417 -15.98 1.07 -14.20
CA LEU A 417 -15.07 1.54 -15.25
C LEU A 417 -15.22 3.05 -15.51
N ILE A 418 -16.45 3.56 -15.52
CA ILE A 418 -16.72 5.00 -15.65
C ILE A 418 -16.14 5.76 -14.44
N ASN A 419 -16.35 5.27 -13.22
CA ASN A 419 -15.87 5.90 -12.00
C ASN A 419 -14.34 5.93 -11.94
N LEU A 420 -13.66 4.87 -12.39
CA LEU A 420 -12.21 4.86 -12.56
C LEU A 420 -11.76 5.94 -13.55
N ALA A 421 -12.43 6.05 -14.70
CA ALA A 421 -12.06 7.05 -15.70
C ALA A 421 -12.24 8.49 -15.18
N LYS A 422 -13.38 8.78 -14.55
CA LYS A 422 -13.64 10.07 -13.89
C LYS A 422 -12.60 10.36 -12.81
N GLY A 423 -12.36 9.41 -11.90
CA GLY A 423 -11.37 9.56 -10.84
C GLY A 423 -9.95 9.84 -11.36
N TYR A 424 -9.57 9.27 -12.51
CA TYR A 424 -8.30 9.62 -13.16
C TYR A 424 -8.29 11.05 -13.68
N VAL A 425 -9.33 11.44 -14.43
CA VAL A 425 -9.42 12.77 -15.04
C VAL A 425 -9.43 13.87 -13.97
N ASP A 426 -10.18 13.66 -12.89
CA ASP A 426 -10.32 14.63 -11.80
C ASP A 426 -9.04 14.76 -10.96
N SER A 427 -8.38 13.64 -10.68
CA SER A 427 -7.13 13.65 -9.90
C SER A 427 -5.91 14.14 -10.72
N LYS A 428 -5.98 14.07 -12.06
CA LYS A 428 -4.86 14.38 -12.97
C LYS A 428 -5.32 15.11 -14.24
N PRO A 429 -5.94 16.29 -14.12
CA PRO A 429 -6.56 16.98 -15.26
C PRO A 429 -5.57 17.38 -16.36
N ASN A 430 -4.31 17.61 -15.98
CA ASN A 430 -3.22 18.01 -16.89
C ASN A 430 -2.35 16.83 -17.35
N SER A 431 -2.74 15.58 -17.08
CA SER A 431 -2.02 14.41 -17.57
C SER A 431 -2.13 14.31 -19.09
N LYS A 432 -1.04 13.94 -19.77
CA LYS A 432 -1.05 13.63 -21.21
C LYS A 432 -2.03 12.51 -21.58
N PHE A 433 -2.45 11.70 -20.61
CA PHE A 433 -3.39 10.59 -20.78
C PHE A 433 -4.84 10.96 -20.44
N ALA A 434 -5.12 12.14 -19.88
CA ALA A 434 -6.47 12.50 -19.44
C ALA A 434 -7.46 12.58 -20.62
N ASN A 435 -7.01 13.09 -21.77
CA ASN A 435 -7.85 13.24 -22.95
C ASN A 435 -8.33 11.89 -23.52
N THR A 436 -7.52 10.84 -23.42
CA THR A 436 -7.89 9.48 -23.83
C THR A 436 -9.11 8.96 -23.07
N LEU A 437 -9.23 9.30 -21.78
CA LEU A 437 -10.37 8.87 -20.97
C LEU A 437 -11.56 9.82 -21.10
N LYS A 438 -11.34 11.12 -21.26
CA LYS A 438 -12.43 12.09 -21.47
C LYS A 438 -13.33 11.71 -22.65
N SER A 439 -12.77 11.18 -23.73
CA SER A 439 -13.54 10.78 -24.93
C SER A 439 -14.44 9.56 -24.75
N VAL A 440 -14.29 8.81 -23.65
CA VAL A 440 -15.09 7.60 -23.37
C VAL A 440 -15.95 7.73 -22.12
N ILE A 441 -15.84 8.84 -21.39
CA ILE A 441 -16.75 9.15 -20.28
C ILE A 441 -18.05 9.68 -20.90
N PRO A 442 -19.22 9.10 -20.60
CA PRO A 442 -20.48 9.62 -21.10
C PRO A 442 -20.68 11.07 -20.66
N ASP A 443 -20.99 11.95 -21.61
CA ASP A 443 -21.35 13.33 -21.31
C ASP A 443 -22.59 13.34 -20.41
N THR A 444 -22.42 13.79 -19.18
CA THR A 444 -23.52 13.87 -18.21
C THR A 444 -24.44 15.06 -18.50
N SER A 445 -24.13 15.87 -19.53
CA SER A 445 -24.91 17.02 -19.97
C SER A 445 -26.12 16.70 -20.87
N GLU A 446 -26.33 15.45 -21.31
CA GLU A 446 -27.48 15.09 -22.17
C GLU A 446 -28.58 14.24 -21.48
N LYS A 447 -28.47 13.96 -20.17
CA LYS A 447 -29.56 13.28 -19.42
C LYS A 447 -30.51 14.22 -18.67
N SER A 448 -30.45 15.53 -18.93
CA SER A 448 -31.49 16.48 -18.56
C SER A 448 -32.14 17.03 -19.83
N ILE A 449 -33.45 16.83 -19.94
CA ILE A 449 -34.36 17.28 -21.01
C ILE A 449 -34.63 16.21 -22.10
N SER A 450 -35.38 15.19 -21.71
CA SER A 450 -36.44 14.61 -22.56
C SER A 450 -37.63 14.23 -21.69
N MET A 451 -38.17 15.23 -20.98
CA MET A 451 -39.61 15.29 -20.75
C MET A 451 -40.12 16.48 -21.54
N SER A 452 -40.55 16.21 -22.76
CA SER A 452 -41.35 17.13 -23.56
C SER A 452 -42.36 16.30 -24.33
N SER A 453 -43.55 16.19 -23.73
CA SER A 453 -44.87 16.14 -24.37
C SER A 453 -45.08 15.22 -25.58
N MET A 454 -45.78 14.11 -25.36
CA MET A 454 -47.21 13.96 -25.72
C MET A 454 -47.84 12.85 -24.89
#